data_AF-A0A6H1ZXG8-F1
#
_entry.id   AF-A0A6H1ZXG8-F1
#
_cell.length_a   1.000
_cell.length_b   1.000
_cell.length_c   1.000
_cell.angle_alpha   90.00
_cell.angle_beta   90.00
_cell.angle_gamma   90.00
#
_symmetry.space_group_name_H-M   'P 1'
#
loop_
_entity.id
_entity.type
_entity.pdbx_description
1 polymer ?
#
loop_
_entity_poly.entity_id
_entity_poly.type
_entity_poly.pdbx_seq_one_letter_code
_entity_poly.pdbx_strand_id
1 'polypeptide(L)'
;SIVAERRGESVVEDLNRLIAPTRVRRTLRSVPALGALPVARGRGNYTPPPAQGGGGIASPLEEQDYSARTFHAARYLETSDGIFTLELSPPAKIVMTDADDVNHDFNYASPP
;
A
#
# COMPACT_ATOMS: atom_id res chain seq x y z
N SER A 1 -45.05 -67.53 -63.82
CA SER A 1 -46.17 -66.60 -64.08
C SER A 1 -45.63 -65.43 -64.89
N ILE A 2 -46.12 -65.22 -66.11
CA ILE A 2 -45.60 -64.22 -67.08
C ILE A 2 -45.71 -62.77 -66.55
N VAL A 3 -46.57 -62.53 -65.55
CA VAL A 3 -46.77 -61.20 -64.94
C VAL A 3 -45.62 -60.81 -64.00
N ALA A 4 -45.00 -61.77 -63.31
CA ALA A 4 -43.91 -61.51 -62.37
C ALA A 4 -42.58 -61.16 -63.09
N GLU A 5 -42.30 -61.83 -64.22
CA GLU A 5 -41.14 -61.52 -65.08
C GLU A 5 -41.24 -60.16 -65.76
N ARG A 6 -42.45 -59.72 -66.14
CA ARG A 6 -42.65 -58.41 -66.79
C ARG A 6 -42.59 -57.22 -65.82
N ARG A 7 -42.77 -57.45 -64.51
CA ARG A 7 -42.69 -56.41 -63.45
C ARG A 7 -41.29 -56.25 -62.86
N GLY A 8 -40.34 -57.10 -63.24
CA GLY A 8 -38.96 -57.03 -62.74
C GLY A 8 -38.84 -57.29 -61.24
N GLU A 9 -39.79 -58.00 -60.64
CA GLU A 9 -39.89 -58.18 -59.18
C GLU A 9 -38.64 -58.88 -58.60
N SER A 10 -38.07 -59.84 -59.33
CA SER A 10 -36.82 -60.51 -58.94
C SER A 10 -35.60 -59.59 -58.97
N VAL A 11 -35.55 -58.65 -59.91
CA VAL A 11 -34.47 -57.64 -60.01
C VAL A 11 -34.58 -56.63 -58.87
N VAL A 12 -35.81 -56.20 -58.54
CA VAL A 12 -36.06 -55.31 -57.41
C VAL A 12 -35.68 -55.99 -56.09
N GLU A 13 -35.98 -57.27 -55.93
CA GLU A 13 -35.60 -58.02 -54.73
C GLU A 13 -34.08 -58.18 -54.57
N ASP A 14 -33.37 -58.46 -55.67
CA ASP A 14 -31.90 -58.56 -55.66
C ASP A 14 -31.24 -57.19 -55.40
N LEU A 15 -31.80 -56.10 -55.95
CA LEU A 15 -31.34 -54.74 -55.65
C LEU A 15 -31.54 -54.40 -54.18
N ASN A 16 -32.69 -54.75 -53.60
CA ASN A 16 -32.95 -54.54 -52.17
C ASN A 16 -32.01 -55.37 -51.29
N ARG A 17 -31.53 -56.53 -51.76
CA ARG A 17 -30.55 -57.36 -51.06
C ARG A 17 -29.13 -56.78 -51.10
N LEU A 18 -28.77 -56.06 -52.18
CA LEU A 18 -27.47 -55.38 -52.32
C LEU A 18 -27.40 -54.05 -51.58
N ILE A 19 -28.55 -53.44 -51.23
CA ILE A 19 -28.59 -52.24 -50.39
C ILE A 19 -28.27 -52.65 -48.95
N ALA A 20 -26.99 -52.65 -48.59
CA ALA A 20 -26.56 -52.79 -47.21
C ALA A 20 -27.18 -51.65 -46.38
N PRO A 21 -27.82 -51.93 -45.22
CA PRO A 21 -28.38 -50.88 -44.39
C PRO A 21 -27.27 -49.93 -43.94
N THR A 22 -27.44 -48.64 -44.24
CA THR A 22 -26.51 -47.57 -43.84
C THR A 22 -26.34 -47.60 -42.32
N ARG A 23 -25.15 -47.97 -41.84
CA ARG A 23 -24.86 -47.98 -40.40
C ARG A 23 -24.98 -46.55 -39.87
N VAL A 24 -25.97 -46.31 -39.00
CA VAL A 24 -26.15 -45.01 -38.35
C VAL A 24 -24.94 -44.74 -37.47
N ARG A 25 -24.14 -43.72 -37.84
CA ARG A 25 -22.96 -43.31 -37.05
C ARG A 25 -23.42 -42.71 -35.73
N ARG A 26 -22.92 -43.24 -34.62
CA ARG A 26 -23.17 -42.66 -33.29
C ARG A 26 -22.49 -41.30 -33.18
N THR A 27 -23.26 -40.25 -32.91
CA THR A 27 -22.72 -38.91 -32.68
C THR A 27 -22.14 -38.80 -31.28
N LEU A 28 -21.19 -37.88 -31.10
CA LEU A 28 -20.60 -37.58 -29.79
C LEU A 28 -21.61 -36.84 -28.90
N ARG A 29 -21.52 -37.04 -27.59
CA ARG A 29 -22.36 -36.35 -26.61
C ARG A 29 -21.82 -34.93 -26.43
N SER A 30 -22.68 -33.92 -26.54
CA SER A 30 -22.31 -32.52 -26.31
C SER A 30 -22.08 -32.25 -24.81
N VAL A 31 -21.06 -31.47 -24.47
CA VAL A 31 -20.79 -30.98 -23.11
C VAL A 31 -21.22 -29.52 -23.04
N PRO A 32 -21.99 -29.09 -22.02
CA PRO A 32 -22.41 -27.71 -21.90
C PRO A 32 -21.22 -26.79 -21.63
N ALA A 33 -21.20 -25.62 -22.28
CA ALA A 33 -20.20 -24.59 -22.01
C ALA A 33 -20.40 -24.02 -20.60
N LEU A 34 -19.34 -23.97 -19.81
CA LEU A 34 -19.35 -23.24 -18.54
C LEU A 34 -19.45 -21.75 -18.87
N GLY A 35 -20.47 -21.09 -18.31
CA GLY A 35 -20.77 -19.68 -18.59
C GLY A 35 -19.59 -18.76 -18.27
N ALA A 36 -19.49 -17.65 -19.01
CA ALA A 36 -18.48 -16.63 -18.76
C ALA A 36 -18.68 -15.99 -17.38
N LEU A 37 -17.62 -15.95 -16.57
CA LEU A 37 -17.63 -15.18 -15.33
C LEU A 37 -17.75 -13.68 -15.67
N PRO A 38 -18.62 -12.92 -14.99
CA PRO A 38 -18.77 -11.50 -15.24
C PRO A 38 -17.46 -10.76 -14.92
N VAL A 39 -17.11 -9.78 -15.74
CA VAL A 39 -15.92 -8.94 -15.53
C VAL A 39 -16.11 -8.11 -14.26
N ALA A 40 -15.36 -8.44 -13.20
CA ALA A 40 -15.30 -7.65 -11.99
C ALA A 40 -14.18 -6.61 -12.10
N ARG A 41 -14.50 -5.32 -11.92
CA ARG A 41 -13.49 -4.27 -11.72
C ARG A 41 -13.26 -4.11 -10.23
N GLY A 42 -12.09 -4.52 -9.75
CA GLY A 42 -11.69 -4.23 -8.38
C GLY A 42 -11.57 -2.71 -8.17
N ARG A 43 -12.28 -2.18 -7.18
CA ARG A 43 -12.01 -0.84 -6.64
C ARG A 43 -11.33 -1.03 -5.28
N GLY A 44 -10.10 -0.57 -5.16
CA GLY A 44 -9.43 -0.47 -3.87
C GLY A 44 -10.00 0.73 -3.11
N ASN A 45 -10.49 0.51 -1.90
CA ASN A 45 -10.79 1.61 -0.99
C ASN A 45 -9.45 2.18 -0.50
N TYR A 46 -9.12 3.40 -0.91
CA TYR A 46 -7.97 4.10 -0.36
C TYR A 46 -8.25 4.44 1.10
N THR A 47 -7.44 3.90 2.00
CA THR A 47 -7.40 4.34 3.40
C THR A 47 -6.20 5.26 3.54
N PRO A 48 -6.39 6.58 3.70
CA PRO A 48 -5.27 7.47 3.94
C PRO A 48 -4.56 7.04 5.24
N PRO A 49 -3.22 7.13 5.28
CA PRO A 49 -2.51 7.00 6.55
C PRO A 49 -3.05 8.05 7.53
N PRO A 50 -3.06 7.77 8.84
CA PRO A 50 -3.42 8.77 9.84
C PRO A 50 -2.56 10.01 9.62
N ALA A 51 -3.17 11.19 9.66
CA ALA A 51 -2.44 12.44 9.58
C ALA A 51 -1.37 12.43 10.67
N GLN A 52 -0.10 12.31 10.27
CA GLN A 52 1.01 12.62 11.16
C GLN A 52 0.94 14.15 11.32
N GLY A 53 0.31 14.60 12.41
CA GLY A 53 0.42 15.99 12.83
C GLY A 53 1.90 16.28 13.00
N GLY A 54 2.47 17.08 12.10
CA GLY A 54 3.83 17.54 12.24
C GLY A 54 3.90 18.42 13.47
N GLY A 55 4.56 17.96 14.53
CA GLY A 55 4.90 18.75 15.72
C GLY A 55 6.06 19.69 15.41
N GLY A 56 5.87 20.58 14.44
CA GLY A 56 6.83 21.64 14.12
C GLY A 56 6.86 22.69 15.22
N ILE A 57 8.01 23.34 15.40
CA ILE A 57 8.16 24.54 16.22
C ILE A 57 8.09 25.74 15.28
N ALA A 58 7.22 26.70 15.59
CA ALA A 58 7.01 27.87 14.74
C ALA A 58 8.17 28.88 14.88
N SER A 59 8.92 29.14 13.80
CA SER A 59 10.01 30.13 13.85
C SER A 59 9.49 31.56 13.68
N PRO A 60 10.09 32.58 14.32
CA PRO A 60 11.29 32.51 15.16
C PRO A 60 11.01 32.00 16.59
N LEU A 61 12.08 31.57 17.26
CA LEU A 61 12.10 31.36 18.71
C LEU A 61 12.70 32.59 19.38
N GLU A 62 12.01 33.14 20.37
CA GLU A 62 12.44 34.30 21.16
C GLU A 62 12.50 33.93 22.63
N GLU A 63 13.53 34.41 23.32
CA GLU A 63 13.58 34.33 24.78
C GLU A 63 12.88 35.55 25.38
N GLN A 64 11.73 35.34 26.00
CA GLN A 64 10.94 36.43 26.57
C GLN A 64 11.46 36.91 27.95
N ASP A 65 12.09 36.03 28.72
CA ASP A 65 12.55 36.34 30.08
C ASP A 65 13.89 35.67 30.42
N TYR A 66 14.94 36.49 30.46
CA TYR A 66 16.28 36.05 30.86
C TYR A 66 16.35 35.55 32.31
N SER A 67 15.51 36.08 33.20
CA SER A 67 15.52 35.70 34.62
C SER A 67 14.95 34.30 34.87
N ALA A 68 14.20 33.76 33.91
CA ALA A 68 13.70 32.38 33.93
C ALA A 68 14.80 31.34 33.64
N ARG A 69 16.01 31.78 33.23
CA ARG A 69 17.15 30.87 33.05
C ARG A 69 17.55 30.24 34.37
N THR A 70 17.86 28.96 34.32
CA THR A 70 18.60 28.29 35.40
C THR A 70 20.02 28.04 34.94
N PHE A 71 20.96 28.01 35.89
CA PHE A 71 22.38 27.87 35.60
C PHE A 71 22.94 26.66 36.34
N HIS A 72 23.95 26.03 35.72
CA HIS A 72 24.80 25.06 36.39
C HIS A 72 25.70 25.76 37.42
N ALA A 73 26.41 24.97 38.24
CA ALA A 73 27.39 25.50 39.17
C ALA A 73 28.42 26.39 38.47
N ALA A 74 28.81 27.49 39.13
CA ALA A 74 29.82 28.41 38.63
C ALA A 74 31.16 27.70 38.41
N ARG A 75 31.85 28.12 37.36
CA ARG A 75 33.15 27.60 36.95
C ARG A 75 34.14 28.74 36.86
N TYR A 76 35.37 28.47 37.30
CA TYR A 76 36.45 29.43 37.31
C TYR A 76 37.49 29.03 36.27
N LEU A 77 37.72 29.90 35.29
CA LEU A 77 38.74 29.71 34.26
C LEU A 77 39.83 30.74 34.47
N GLU A 78 41.04 30.28 34.72
CA GLU A 78 42.20 31.16 34.81
C GLU A 78 42.75 31.45 33.41
N THR A 79 43.15 32.71 33.19
CA THR A 79 43.87 33.08 31.97
C THR A 79 45.23 32.40 31.93
N SER A 80 45.79 32.23 30.73
CA SER A 80 47.07 31.51 30.55
C SER A 80 48.26 32.18 31.25
N ASP A 81 48.17 33.49 31.50
CA ASP A 81 49.16 34.26 32.25
C ASP A 81 48.91 34.25 33.77
N GLY A 82 47.81 33.65 34.24
CA GLY A 82 47.45 33.52 35.65
C GLY A 82 47.02 34.83 36.33
N ILE A 83 46.78 35.90 35.55
CA ILE A 83 46.48 37.22 36.12
C ILE A 83 44.99 37.40 36.43
N PHE A 84 44.12 36.79 35.61
CA PHE A 84 42.68 36.92 35.76
C PHE A 84 42.01 35.55 35.89
N THR A 85 40.95 35.52 36.69
CA THR A 85 40.03 34.39 36.76
C THR A 85 38.66 34.85 36.28
N LEU A 86 38.12 34.14 35.29
CA LEU A 86 36.77 34.34 34.78
C LEU A 86 35.82 33.41 35.53
N GLU A 87 34.82 33.99 36.19
CA GLU A 87 33.68 33.24 36.71
C GLU A 87 32.62 33.13 35.62
N LEU A 88 32.28 31.89 35.25
CA LEU A 88 31.25 31.58 34.27
C LEU A 88 30.17 30.72 34.91
N SER A 89 28.92 31.15 34.79
CA SER A 89 27.74 30.35 35.14
C SER A 89 27.07 29.85 33.85
N PRO A 90 27.27 28.58 33.45
CA PRO A 90 26.70 28.06 32.21
C PRO A 90 25.19 27.86 32.32
N PRO A 91 24.38 28.18 31.29
CA PRO A 91 22.94 27.94 31.34
C PRO A 91 22.65 26.44 31.43
N ALA A 92 21.76 26.07 32.34
CA ALA A 92 21.21 24.74 32.50
C ALA A 92 19.84 24.60 31.81
N LYS A 93 19.02 25.65 31.86
CA LYS A 93 17.73 25.72 31.18
C LYS A 93 17.47 27.11 30.64
N ILE A 94 16.97 27.20 29.41
CA ILE A 94 16.42 28.42 28.80
C ILE A 94 15.00 28.11 28.32
N VAL A 95 14.05 29.03 28.49
CA VAL A 95 12.69 28.91 27.95
C VAL A 95 12.58 29.81 26.72
N MET A 96 12.20 29.21 25.59
CA MET A 96 12.02 29.91 24.33
C MET A 96 10.53 29.90 23.95
N THR A 97 9.98 31.04 23.55
CA THR A 97 8.63 31.16 23.01
C THR A 97 8.69 31.17 21.50
N ASP A 98 7.83 30.41 20.85
CA ASP A 98 7.74 30.32 19.40
C ASP A 98 6.76 31.34 18.81
N ALA A 99 6.67 31.41 17.48
CA ALA A 99 5.80 32.38 16.80
C ALA A 99 4.29 32.13 17.02
N ASP A 100 3.92 30.97 17.55
CA ASP A 100 2.54 30.60 17.92
C ASP A 100 2.30 30.77 19.44
N ASP A 101 3.18 31.52 20.14
CA ASP A 101 3.15 31.76 21.58
C ASP A 101 3.29 30.48 22.45
N VAL A 102 3.89 29.43 21.90
CA VAL A 102 4.15 28.17 22.62
C VAL A 102 5.54 28.20 23.25
N ASN A 103 5.62 27.86 24.54
CA ASN A 103 6.88 27.77 25.27
C ASN A 103 7.56 26.41 25.10
N HIS A 104 8.87 26.45 24.88
CA HIS A 104 9.74 25.30 24.68
C HIS A 104 10.94 25.38 25.62
N ASP A 105 11.18 24.29 26.35
CA ASP A 105 12.28 24.18 27.31
C ASP A 105 13.56 23.66 26.63
N PHE A 106 14.62 24.46 26.66
CA PHE A 106 15.95 24.09 26.18
C PHE A 106 16.79 23.67 27.38
N ASN A 107 16.93 22.36 27.59
CA ASN A 107 17.69 21.79 28.71
C ASN A 107 19.11 21.42 28.26
N TYR A 108 20.12 21.95 28.94
CA TYR A 108 21.53 21.78 28.60
C TYR A 108 22.22 20.84 29.58
N ALA A 109 23.04 19.93 29.05
CA ALA A 109 23.94 19.12 29.86
C ALA A 109 24.93 20.00 30.63
N SER A 110 25.37 19.52 31.80
CA SER A 110 26.44 20.20 32.53
C SER A 110 27.74 20.10 31.72
N PRO A 111 28.47 21.21 31.52
CA PRO A 111 29.75 21.17 30.84
C PRO A 111 30.75 20.30 31.65
N PRO A 112 31.75 19.68 31.00
CA PRO A 112 32.79 18.90 31.68
C PRO A 112 33.69 19.80 32.52
#